data_AF-A0A452Z422-F1
#
_entry.id   AF-A0A452Z422-F1
#
_cell.length_a   1.000
_cell.length_b   1.000
_cell.length_c   1.000
_cell.angle_alpha   90.00
_cell.angle_beta   90.00
_cell.angle_gamma   90.00
#
_symmetry.space_group_name_H-M   'P 1'
#
loop_
_entity.id
_entity.type
_entity.pdbx_description
1 polymer ?
#
loop_
_entity_poly.entity_id
_entity_poly.type
_entity_poly.pdbx_seq_one_letter_code
_entity_poly.pdbx_strand_id
1 'polypeptide(L)'
;MGKAGAVGAEADAGMDAVQRRLMFDDECILVDEQDNVIGHESKYNCHLMEKIESGHALHRAFSVFLFNSKYELLLQQRSTTKVTFPLVWTNTCCSHPLHRESELIEENCQ
;
A
#
# COMPACT_ATOMS: atom_id res chain seq x y z
N MET A 1 28.41 -22.80 5.28
CA MET A 1 27.20 -23.00 4.44
C MET A 1 26.07 -22.13 4.97
N GLY A 2 25.98 -20.87 4.52
CA GLY A 2 24.81 -20.03 4.77
C GLY A 2 24.02 -19.92 3.46
N LYS A 3 22.80 -20.44 3.41
CA LYS A 3 21.91 -20.22 2.27
C LYS A 3 21.43 -18.78 2.35
N ALA A 4 21.85 -17.94 1.41
CA ALA A 4 21.21 -16.66 1.14
C ALA A 4 19.77 -16.94 0.72
N GLY A 5 18.82 -16.41 1.48
CA GLY A 5 17.39 -16.52 1.17
C GLY A 5 17.07 -15.74 -0.08
N ALA A 6 16.77 -16.45 -1.16
CA ALA A 6 16.14 -15.90 -2.35
C ALA A 6 14.66 -15.63 -2.02
N VAL A 7 14.33 -14.43 -1.57
CA VAL A 7 12.92 -14.05 -1.28
C VAL A 7 12.40 -12.98 -2.26
N GLY A 8 13.26 -12.36 -3.07
CA GLY A 8 12.85 -11.31 -4.02
C GLY A 8 12.23 -11.80 -5.35
N ALA A 9 12.43 -13.06 -5.74
CA ALA A 9 12.08 -13.53 -7.08
C ALA A 9 10.68 -14.17 -7.20
N GLU A 10 10.05 -14.60 -6.10
CA GLU A 10 8.76 -15.31 -6.16
C GLU A 10 7.53 -14.37 -6.19
N ALA A 11 7.67 -13.12 -5.75
CA ALA A 11 6.56 -12.16 -5.68
C ALA A 11 5.98 -11.76 -7.06
N ASP A 12 6.73 -12.00 -8.14
CA ASP A 12 6.36 -11.56 -9.49
C ASP A 12 5.48 -12.59 -10.24
N ALA A 13 5.43 -13.84 -9.78
CA ALA A 13 4.73 -14.93 -10.47
C ALA A 13 3.21 -14.97 -10.23
N GLY A 14 2.74 -14.34 -9.15
CA GLY A 14 1.32 -14.35 -8.74
C GLY A 14 0.52 -13.09 -9.12
N MET A 15 1.18 -12.11 -9.75
CA MET A 15 0.59 -10.79 -9.98
C MET A 15 -0.07 -10.71 -11.36
N ASP A 16 -1.38 -10.43 -11.40
CA ASP A 16 -2.05 -10.13 -12.66
C ASP A 16 -1.55 -8.79 -13.26
N ALA A 17 -1.83 -8.57 -14.55
CA ALA A 17 -1.35 -7.38 -15.25
C ALA A 17 -1.82 -6.06 -14.61
N VAL A 18 -2.99 -6.06 -13.96
CA VAL A 18 -3.54 -4.89 -13.28
C VAL A 18 -2.78 -4.62 -11.99
N GLN A 19 -2.59 -5.63 -11.15
CA GLN A 19 -1.81 -5.50 -9.92
C GLN A 19 -0.36 -5.12 -10.20
N ARG A 20 0.24 -5.65 -11.27
CA ARG A 20 1.59 -5.27 -11.68
C ARG A 20 1.66 -3.79 -12.03
N ARG A 21 0.76 -3.31 -12.89
CA ARG A 21 0.69 -1.89 -13.23
C ARG A 21 0.53 -1.03 -11.97
N LEU A 22 -0.39 -1.39 -11.08
CA LEU A 22 -0.62 -0.64 -9.84
C LEU A 22 0.55 -0.69 -8.85
N MET A 23 1.45 -1.67 -8.93
CA MET A 23 2.61 -1.74 -8.05
C MET A 23 3.79 -0.91 -8.54
N PHE A 24 3.99 -0.86 -9.86
CA PHE A 24 5.16 -0.19 -10.44
C PHE A 24 4.86 1.22 -10.97
N ASP A 25 3.62 1.53 -11.36
CA ASP A 25 3.27 2.83 -11.94
C ASP A 25 2.68 3.81 -10.91
N ASP A 26 2.11 3.30 -9.81
CA ASP A 26 1.58 4.14 -8.74
C ASP A 26 2.70 4.53 -7.77
N GLU A 27 2.87 5.84 -7.59
CA GLU A 27 3.80 6.44 -6.63
C GLU A 27 3.05 6.78 -5.33
N CYS A 28 3.51 6.23 -4.21
CA CYS A 28 3.03 6.57 -2.88
C CYS A 28 3.72 7.84 -2.36
N ILE A 29 3.03 8.56 -1.49
CA ILE A 29 3.60 9.71 -0.76
C ILE A 29 4.42 9.20 0.42
N LEU A 30 5.72 9.46 0.42
CA LEU A 30 6.59 9.17 1.56
C LEU A 30 6.43 10.24 2.63
N VAL A 31 6.40 9.82 3.89
CA VAL A 31 6.22 10.70 5.04
C VAL A 31 7.20 10.39 6.16
N ASP A 32 7.48 11.38 6.99
CA ASP A 32 8.09 11.15 8.30
C ASP A 32 7.06 10.66 9.34
N GLU A 33 7.51 10.41 10.57
CA GLU A 33 6.66 9.94 11.66
C GLU A 33 5.62 10.98 12.14
N GLN A 34 5.75 12.24 11.70
CA GLN A 34 4.81 13.33 11.98
C GLN A 34 3.85 13.56 10.82
N ASP A 35 3.82 12.64 9.84
CA ASP A 35 3.02 12.74 8.61
C ASP A 35 3.39 13.95 7.74
N ASN A 36 4.62 14.47 7.84
CA ASN A 36 5.10 15.47 6.88
C ASN A 36 5.58 14.78 5.60
N VAL A 37 5.25 15.33 4.44
CA VAL A 37 5.70 14.80 3.15
C VAL A 37 7.21 14.99 3.01
N ILE A 38 7.94 13.89 2.74
CA ILE A 38 9.40 13.89 2.54
C ILE A 38 9.84 13.42 1.15
N GLY A 39 8.88 12.97 0.32
CA GLY A 39 9.14 12.54 -1.05
C GLY A 39 8.09 11.57 -1.57
N HIS A 40 8.49 10.73 -2.52
CA HIS A 40 7.65 9.69 -3.10
C HIS A 40 8.48 8.47 -3.51
N GLU A 41 7.79 7.35 -3.66
CA GLU A 41 8.38 6.09 -4.11
C GLU A 41 7.29 5.18 -4.67
N SER A 42 7.67 4.27 -5.57
CA SER A 42 6.77 3.28 -6.14
C SER A 42 6.10 2.44 -5.06
N LYS A 43 4.83 2.11 -5.28
CA LYS A 43 4.06 1.28 -4.36
C LYS A 43 4.76 -0.05 -4.07
N TYR A 44 5.40 -0.64 -5.07
CA TYR A 44 6.21 -1.85 -4.92
C TYR A 44 7.29 -1.69 -3.86
N ASN A 45 8.16 -0.69 -4.00
CA ASN A 45 9.27 -0.45 -3.07
C ASN A 45 8.76 -0.08 -1.67
N CYS A 46 7.66 0.66 -1.56
CA CYS A 46 7.00 0.97 -0.29
C CYS A 46 6.53 -0.27 0.49
N HIS A 47 6.32 -1.40 -0.19
CA HIS A 47 5.85 -2.65 0.42
C HIS A 47 6.93 -3.75 0.46
N LEU A 48 8.17 -3.44 0.09
CA LEU A 48 9.29 -4.36 0.26
C LEU A 48 9.78 -4.33 1.71
N MET A 49 9.83 -5.50 2.34
CA MET A 49 10.29 -5.62 3.73
C MET A 49 11.68 -5.03 3.96
N GLU A 50 12.61 -5.24 3.03
CA GLU A 50 13.97 -4.66 3.10
C GLU A 50 13.93 -3.12 3.21
N LYS A 51 13.05 -2.46 2.44
CA LYS A 51 12.92 -1.00 2.44
C LYS A 51 12.21 -0.50 3.70
N ILE A 52 11.20 -1.22 4.16
CA ILE A 52 10.48 -0.94 5.41
C ILE A 52 11.45 -1.02 6.60
N GLU A 53 12.22 -2.11 6.69
CA GLU A 53 13.19 -2.34 7.78
C GLU A 53 14.35 -1.33 7.76
N SER A 54 14.70 -0.80 6.59
CA SER A 54 15.70 0.28 6.45
C SER A 54 15.18 1.68 6.85
N GLY A 55 13.87 1.84 7.10
CA GLY A 55 13.25 3.11 7.50
C GLY A 55 12.99 4.09 6.35
N HIS A 56 13.20 3.68 5.10
CA HIS A 56 13.07 4.57 3.92
C HIS A 56 11.71 4.49 3.20
N ALA A 57 10.78 3.67 3.71
CA ALA A 57 9.52 3.34 3.03
C ALA A 57 8.26 3.69 3.83
N LEU A 58 8.36 4.54 4.86
CA LEU A 58 7.16 5.02 5.55
C LEU A 58 6.35 5.89 4.59
N HIS A 59 5.09 5.51 4.37
CA HIS A 59 4.24 6.11 3.36
C HIS A 59 2.81 6.30 3.87
N ARG A 60 2.14 7.34 3.38
CA ARG A 60 0.77 7.67 3.76
C ARG A 60 -0.21 6.64 3.21
N ALA A 61 -1.20 6.28 4.02
CA ALA A 61 -2.25 5.33 3.68
C ALA A 61 -3.61 5.80 4.22
N PHE A 62 -4.70 5.23 3.71
CA PHE A 62 -6.03 5.45 4.27
C PHE A 62 -6.78 4.13 4.48
N SER A 63 -7.76 4.17 5.39
CA SER A 63 -8.65 3.04 5.69
C SER A 63 -10.08 3.54 5.86
N VAL A 64 -11.00 3.00 5.05
CA VAL A 64 -12.43 3.36 5.04
C VAL A 64 -13.26 2.30 5.75
N PHE A 65 -14.18 2.76 6.60
CA PHE A 65 -15.20 1.93 7.26
C PHE A 65 -16.59 2.41 6.82
N LEU A 66 -17.24 1.64 5.94
CA LEU A 66 -18.56 1.95 5.41
C LEU A 66 -19.62 1.14 6.14
N PHE A 67 -20.59 1.86 6.72
CA PHE A 67 -21.75 1.28 7.38
C PHE A 67 -23.00 1.51 6.55
N ASN A 68 -23.86 0.50 6.45
CA ASN A 68 -25.20 0.68 5.87
C ASN A 68 -26.14 1.40 6.87
N SER A 69 -27.39 1.66 6.47
CA SER A 69 -28.39 2.33 7.33
C SER A 69 -28.81 1.51 8.56
N LYS A 70 -28.38 0.25 8.67
CA LYS A 70 -28.59 -0.63 9.83
C LYS A 70 -27.35 -0.70 10.73
N TYR A 71 -26.33 0.13 10.48
CA TYR A 71 -25.04 0.12 11.18
C TYR A 71 -24.24 -1.18 11.03
N GLU A 72 -24.42 -1.91 9.93
CA GLU A 72 -23.60 -3.09 9.60
C GLU A 72 -22.38 -2.67 8.77
N LEU A 73 -21.20 -3.16 9.14
CA LEU A 73 -19.94 -2.85 8.46
C LEU A 73 -19.77 -3.69 7.19
N LEU A 74 -19.45 -3.03 6.07
CA LEU A 74 -19.03 -3.71 4.84
C LEU A 74 -17.58 -4.17 4.97
N LEU A 75 -17.38 -5.50 5.01
CA LEU A 75 -16.07 -6.14 4.95
C LEU A 75 -15.75 -6.55 3.51
N GLN A 76 -14.46 -6.55 3.17
CA GLN A 76 -13.98 -7.07 1.88
C GLN A 76 -13.02 -8.25 2.09
N GLN A 77 -13.16 -9.30 1.28
CA GLN A 77 -12.14 -10.33 1.15
C GLN A 77 -11.22 -9.98 -0.02
N ARG A 78 -9.91 -9.92 0.22
CA ARG A 78 -8.92 -9.57 -0.80
C ARG A 78 -8.85 -10.63 -1.90
N SER A 79 -8.67 -10.22 -3.16
CA SER A 79 -8.48 -11.18 -4.26
C SER A 79 -7.21 -12.01 -4.05
N THR A 80 -7.16 -13.17 -4.71
CA THR A 80 -5.96 -14.01 -4.76
C THR A 80 -4.76 -13.32 -5.41
N THR A 81 -5.01 -12.35 -6.28
CA THR A 81 -3.97 -11.65 -7.04
C THR A 81 -3.33 -10.48 -6.29
N LYS A 82 -3.85 -10.14 -5.10
CA LYS A 82 -3.24 -9.09 -4.27
C LYS A 82 -1.84 -9.52 -3.82
N VAL A 83 -0.87 -8.64 -4.05
CA VAL A 83 0.54 -8.85 -3.67
C VAL A 83 0.69 -8.98 -2.15
N THR A 84 0.08 -8.07 -1.41
CA THR A 84 0.08 -8.12 0.05
C THR A 84 -1.21 -8.74 0.56
N PHE A 85 -1.08 -9.73 1.44
CA PHE A 85 -2.18 -10.35 2.17
C PHE A 85 -3.34 -10.84 1.28
N PRO A 86 -3.10 -11.71 0.28
CA PRO A 86 -4.19 -12.28 -0.53
C PRO A 86 -5.17 -13.08 0.34
N LEU A 87 -6.46 -13.08 -0.03
CA LEU A 87 -7.55 -13.80 0.63
C LEU A 87 -7.90 -13.40 2.08
N VAL A 88 -7.19 -12.42 2.66
CA VAL A 88 -7.47 -11.90 3.99
C VAL A 88 -8.74 -11.04 3.97
N TRP A 89 -9.60 -11.23 4.98
CA TRP A 89 -10.73 -10.36 5.26
C TRP A 89 -10.27 -9.10 5.99
N THR A 90 -10.71 -7.93 5.52
CA THR A 90 -10.35 -6.63 6.09
C THR A 90 -11.55 -5.66 5.99
N ASN A 91 -11.37 -4.43 6.46
CA ASN A 91 -12.39 -3.37 6.40
C ASN A 91 -12.74 -3.01 4.94
N THR A 92 -13.67 -2.06 4.76
CA THR A 92 -14.29 -1.79 3.46
C THR A 92 -13.30 -1.51 2.32
N CYS A 93 -12.31 -0.65 2.55
CA CYS A 93 -11.32 -0.28 1.54
C CYS A 93 -10.06 0.30 2.21
N CYS A 94 -8.89 -0.13 1.74
CA CYS A 94 -7.61 0.45 2.09
C CYS A 94 -6.79 0.70 0.82
N SER A 95 -6.17 1.86 0.72
CA SER A 95 -5.21 2.21 -0.33
C SER A 95 -4.31 3.35 0.15
N HIS A 96 -3.62 4.00 -0.80
CA HIS A 96 -2.76 5.14 -0.55
C HIS A 96 -3.23 6.31 -1.43
N PRO A 97 -3.18 7.55 -0.94
CA PRO A 97 -3.14 8.70 -1.83
C PRO A 97 -1.87 8.62 -2.68
N LEU A 98 -2.00 8.96 -3.95
CA LEU A 98 -0.92 8.95 -4.91
C LEU A 98 -0.15 10.27 -4.86
N HIS A 99 1.15 10.22 -5.11
CA HIS A 99 1.98 11.42 -5.24
C HIS A 99 1.69 12.11 -6.59
N ARG A 100 0.55 12.78 -6.67
CA ARG A 100 0.03 13.54 -7.81
C ARG A 100 -0.62 14.83 -7.29
N GLU A 101 -0.59 15.88 -8.10
CA GLU A 101 -1.07 17.22 -7.71
C GLU A 101 -2.49 17.22 -7.12
N SER A 102 -3.39 16.40 -7.65
CA SER A 102 -4.78 16.31 -7.16
C SER A 102 -4.94 15.65 -5.78
N GLU A 103 -3.92 14.95 -5.29
CA GLU A 103 -3.94 14.16 -4.05
C GLU A 103 -2.90 14.65 -3.02
N LEU A 104 -2.03 15.58 -3.43
CA LEU A 104 -1.13 16.35 -2.57
C LEU A 104 -1.87 17.60 -2.08
N ILE A 105 -2.80 17.43 -1.14
CA ILE A 105 -3.56 18.54 -0.56
C ILE A 105 -2.95 18.91 0.80
N GLU A 106 -2.43 20.12 0.92
CA GLU A 106 -1.97 20.71 2.19
C GLU A 106 -3.03 21.60 2.86
N GLU A 107 -4.14 21.88 2.16
CA GLU A 107 -5.22 22.72 2.67
C GLU A 107 -6.10 21.93 3.67
N ASN A 108 -6.26 22.46 4.89
CA ASN A 108 -7.07 21.93 6.00
C ASN A 108 -6.56 20.67 6.73
N CYS A 109 -5.25 20.43 6.78
CA CYS A 109 -4.66 19.59 7.84
C CYS A 109 -4.78 20.31 9.20
N GLN A 110 -5.95 20.20 9.85
CA GLN A 110 -6.24 20.67 11.20
C GLN A 110 -6.55 19.47 12.10
#